data_AF-A0A3P9CNM7-F1
#
_entry.id   AF-A0A3P9CNM7-F1
#
_cell.length_a   1.000
_cell.length_b   1.000
_cell.length_c   1.000
_cell.angle_alpha   90.00
_cell.angle_beta   90.00
_cell.angle_gamma   90.00
#
_symmetry.space_group_name_H-M   'P 1'
#
loop_
_entity.id
_entity.type
_entity.pdbx_description
1 polymer ?
#
loop_
_entity_poly.entity_id
_entity_poly.type
_entity_poly.pdbx_seq_one_letter_code
_entity_poly.pdbx_strand_id
1 'polypeptide(L)'
;LESFVQHVKLNKYQSKFIVRECRENATGKIYMAKIIPYIQENKQEILKEYEILKSLHNEKVMGLHEAYITPRYLVLVAEYCTGKELLYSLIDR
;
A
#
# COMPACT_ATOMS: atom_id res chain seq x y z
N LEU A 1 -0.97 -0.33 12.67
CA LEU A 1 -1.58 1.03 12.58
C LEU A 1 -1.04 1.96 13.66
N GLU A 2 -0.69 1.50 14.87
CA GLU A 2 -0.11 2.35 15.92
C GLU A 2 1.30 2.89 15.58
N SER A 3 2.01 2.25 14.64
CA SER A 3 3.38 2.59 14.23
C SER A 3 3.50 3.74 13.21
N PHE A 4 2.40 4.29 12.67
CA PHE A 4 2.42 5.35 11.65
C PHE A 4 1.48 6.51 12.03
N VAL A 5 1.95 7.76 12.03
CA VAL A 5 1.10 8.96 12.16
C VAL A 5 0.27 9.09 10.88
N GLN A 6 -1.05 8.92 11.01
CA GLN A 6 -2.02 9.19 9.95
C GLN A 6 -2.25 10.71 9.77
N HIS A 7 -1.31 11.40 9.13
CA HIS A 7 -1.68 12.57 8.33
C HIS A 7 -1.95 12.12 6.89
N VAL A 8 -3.05 11.39 6.74
CA VAL A 8 -3.54 10.90 5.45
C VAL A 8 -4.20 12.07 4.71
N LYS A 9 -3.42 12.87 3.97
CA LYS A 9 -4.00 13.89 3.08
C LYS A 9 -4.64 13.23 1.86
N LEU A 10 -5.94 13.45 1.71
CA LEU A 10 -6.74 12.83 0.65
C LEU A 10 -6.43 13.44 -0.72
N ASN A 11 -5.56 12.83 -1.53
CA ASN A 11 -5.39 13.19 -2.94
C ASN A 11 -5.45 11.97 -3.86
N LYS A 12 -6.41 11.98 -4.80
CA LYS A 12 -6.69 10.94 -5.80
C LYS A 12 -7.54 9.76 -5.28
N TYR A 13 -8.76 9.69 -5.80
CA TYR A 13 -9.69 8.57 -5.72
C TYR A 13 -9.53 7.73 -6.99
N GLN A 14 -9.17 6.46 -6.86
CA GLN A 14 -9.43 5.42 -7.87
C GLN A 14 -10.61 4.60 -7.31
N SER A 15 -11.59 4.20 -8.12
CA SER A 15 -12.86 3.68 -7.58
C SER A 15 -12.76 2.35 -6.79
N LYS A 16 -11.57 1.73 -6.73
CA LYS A 16 -11.33 0.43 -6.08
C LYS A 16 -10.34 0.45 -4.90
N PHE A 17 -9.45 1.45 -4.79
CA PHE A 17 -8.48 1.56 -3.70
C PHE A 17 -7.93 2.98 -3.55
N ILE A 18 -7.32 3.28 -2.41
CA ILE A 18 -6.72 4.58 -2.07
C ILE A 18 -5.21 4.42 -1.93
N VAL A 19 -4.41 5.36 -2.48
CA VAL A 19 -2.95 5.38 -2.33
C VAL A 19 -2.50 6.66 -1.61
N ARG A 20 -1.65 6.53 -0.59
CA ARG A 20 -1.26 7.63 0.31
C ARG A 20 0.21 7.56 0.69
N GLU A 21 0.85 8.71 0.83
CA GLU A 21 2.13 8.78 1.54
C GLU A 21 1.89 8.59 3.05
N CYS A 22 2.77 7.84 3.72
CA CYS A 22 2.78 7.69 5.17
C CYS A 22 4.20 7.77 5.72
N ARG A 23 4.32 8.07 7.02
CA ARG A 23 5.60 8.17 7.73
C ARG A 23 5.64 7.18 8.88
N GLU A 24 6.68 6.37 8.93
CA GLU A 24 6.93 5.46 10.04
C GLU A 24 7.34 6.24 11.30
N ASN A 25 6.69 6.00 12.43
CA ASN A 25 6.93 6.76 13.67
C ASN A 25 8.32 6.51 14.25
N ALA A 26 8.80 5.27 14.16
CA ALA A 26 10.06 4.86 14.76
C ALA A 26 11.28 5.48 14.06
N THR A 27 11.22 5.59 12.73
CA THR A 27 12.39 6.00 11.91
C THR A 27 12.21 7.34 11.20
N GLY A 28 10.97 7.82 11.06
CA GLY A 28 10.65 8.98 10.23
C GLY A 28 10.71 8.71 8.72
N LYS A 29 11.00 7.47 8.29
CA LYS A 29 11.08 7.11 6.87
C LYS A 29 9.71 7.24 6.20
N ILE A 30 9.73 7.71 4.94
CA ILE A 30 8.54 7.92 4.11
C ILE A 30 8.26 6.67 3.29
N TYR A 31 6.97 6.31 3.21
CA TYR A 31 6.45 5.14 2.53
C TYR A 31 5.16 5.48 1.77
N MET A 32 4.67 4.52 0.99
CA MET A 32 3.38 4.56 0.32
C MET A 32 2.45 3.47 0.86
N ALA A 33 1.24 3.84 1.25
CA ALA A 33 0.18 2.94 1.66
C ALA A 33 -0.89 2.79 0.56
N LYS A 34 -1.13 1.57 0.07
CA LYS A 34 -2.29 1.18 -0.73
C LYS A 34 -3.36 0.58 0.19
N ILE A 35 -4.52 1.22 0.26
CA ILE A 35 -5.65 0.87 1.12
C ILE A 35 -6.77 0.32 0.24
N ILE A 36 -7.11 -0.95 0.44
CA ILE A 36 -8.06 -1.69 -0.38
C ILE A 36 -9.23 -2.14 0.51
N PRO A 37 -10.49 -1.89 0.14
CA PRO A 37 -11.64 -2.41 0.89
C PRO A 37 -11.59 -3.93 1.02
N TYR A 38 -11.76 -4.42 2.25
CA TYR A 38 -11.79 -5.83 2.58
C TYR A 38 -13.21 -6.21 3.00
N ILE A 39 -13.78 -7.17 2.26
CA ILE A 39 -15.01 -7.88 2.62
C ILE A 39 -14.71 -9.37 2.53
N GLN A 40 -15.37 -10.20 3.32
CA GLN A 40 -14.96 -11.61 3.42
C GLN A 40 -15.10 -12.35 2.08
N GLU A 41 -16.06 -11.91 1.26
CA GLU A 41 -16.36 -12.40 -0.09
C GLU A 41 -15.23 -12.12 -1.08
N ASN A 42 -14.45 -11.05 -0.90
CA ASN A 42 -13.34 -10.69 -1.80
C ASN A 42 -11.97 -11.16 -1.32
N LYS A 43 -11.91 -11.96 -0.25
CA LYS A 43 -10.65 -12.36 0.41
C LYS A 43 -9.61 -12.94 -0.55
N GLN A 44 -10.02 -13.76 -1.51
CA GLN A 44 -9.08 -14.37 -2.47
C GLN A 44 -8.43 -13.34 -3.40
N GLU A 45 -9.21 -12.38 -3.90
CA GLU A 45 -8.69 -11.28 -4.72
C GLU A 45 -7.74 -10.39 -3.92
N ILE A 46 -8.10 -10.10 -2.67
CA ILE A 46 -7.29 -9.29 -1.76
C ILE A 46 -5.97 -9.99 -1.38
N LEU A 47 -5.99 -11.30 -1.15
CA LEU A 47 -4.76 -12.07 -0.90
C LEU A 47 -3.85 -12.08 -2.14
N LYS A 48 -4.43 -12.12 -3.34
CA LYS A 48 -3.66 -12.02 -4.58
C LYS A 48 -2.91 -10.69 -4.68
N GLU A 49 -3.54 -9.57 -4.32
CA GLU A 49 -2.88 -8.26 -4.26
C GLU A 49 -1.69 -8.26 -3.29
N TYR A 50 -1.85 -8.86 -2.11
CA TYR A 50 -0.76 -9.02 -1.15
C TYR A 50 0.39 -9.87 -1.70
N GLU A 51 0.09 -11.05 -2.27
CA GLU A 51 1.13 -11.96 -2.81
C GLU A 51 1.88 -11.33 -3.99
N ILE A 52 1.20 -10.57 -4.85
CA ILE A 52 1.84 -9.81 -5.93
C ILE A 52 2.88 -8.86 -5.33
N LEU A 53 2.47 -7.97 -4.42
CA LEU A 53 3.40 -6.99 -3.84
C LEU A 53 4.51 -7.64 -3.01
N LYS A 54 4.22 -8.72 -2.30
CA LYS A 54 5.21 -9.50 -1.53
C LYS A 54 6.27 -10.13 -2.43
N SER A 55 5.89 -10.59 -3.63
CA SER A 55 6.82 -11.20 -4.59
C SER A 55 7.77 -10.20 -5.27
N LEU A 56 7.51 -8.90 -5.14
CA LEU A 56 8.34 -7.83 -5.70
C LEU A 56 9.53 -7.56 -4.77
N HIS A 57 10.54 -8.41 -4.88
CA HIS A 57 11.86 -8.19 -4.29
C HIS A 57 12.91 -8.06 -5.38
N ASN A 58 12.98 -6.87 -5.99
CA ASN A 58 14.05 -6.51 -6.90
C ASN A 58 14.44 -5.05 -6.60
N GLU A 59 15.73 -4.72 -6.57
CA GLU A 59 16.24 -3.35 -6.27
C GLU A 59 15.62 -2.25 -7.15
N LYS A 60 15.02 -2.63 -8.30
CA LYS A 60 14.37 -1.72 -9.25
C LYS A 60 12.86 -1.55 -9.03
N VAL A 61 12.24 -2.29 -8.11
CA VAL A 61 10.79 -2.26 -7.82
C VAL A 61 10.58 -2.02 -6.33
N MET A 62 9.62 -1.15 -5.98
CA MET A 62 9.28 -0.86 -4.57
C MET A 62 9.00 -2.16 -3.81
N GLY A 63 9.74 -2.40 -2.73
CA GLY A 63 9.51 -3.54 -1.85
C GLY A 63 8.31 -3.30 -0.93
N LEU A 64 7.58 -4.38 -0.62
CA LEU A 64 6.60 -4.37 0.46
C LEU A 64 7.33 -4.29 1.81
N HIS A 65 7.10 -3.22 2.56
CA HIS A 65 7.62 -3.04 3.92
C HIS A 65 6.77 -3.82 4.91
N GLU A 66 5.46 -3.60 4.90
CA GLU A 66 4.52 -4.21 5.84
C GLU A 66 3.11 -4.34 5.23
N ALA A 67 2.28 -5.22 5.81
CA ALA A 67 0.88 -5.37 5.44
C ALA A 67 0.00 -5.56 6.69
N TYR A 68 -1.19 -4.98 6.65
CA TYR A 68 -2.16 -5.03 7.76
C TYR A 68 -3.55 -5.36 7.23
N ILE A 69 -4.26 -6.26 7.90
CA ILE A 69 -5.69 -6.49 7.66
C ILE A 69 -6.47 -5.91 8.83
N THR A 70 -7.51 -5.16 8.50
CA THR A 70 -8.55 -4.71 9.42
C THR A 70 -9.88 -5.32 8.97
N PRO A 71 -10.94 -5.29 9.80
CA PRO A 71 -12.25 -5.79 9.40
C PRO A 71 -12.85 -5.12 8.14
N ARG A 72 -12.30 -3.98 7.67
CA ARG A 72 -12.81 -3.23 6.52
C ARG A 72 -11.79 -2.98 5.42
N TYR A 73 -10.50 -3.17 5.68
CA TYR A 73 -9.43 -2.82 4.74
C TYR A 73 -8.22 -3.73 4.86
N LEU A 74 -7.60 -4.03 3.70
CA LEU A 74 -6.20 -4.40 3.59
C LEU A 74 -5.38 -3.12 3.39
N VAL A 75 -4.29 -2.96 4.13
CA VAL A 75 -3.33 -1.86 4.00
C VAL A 75 -1.97 -2.45 3.66
N LEU A 76 -1.42 -2.06 2.51
CA LEU A 76 -0.11 -2.49 2.02
C LEU A 76 0.83 -1.29 2.05
N VAL A 77 1.89 -1.36 2.87
CA VAL A 77 2.91 -0.31 3.01
C VAL A 77 4.13 -0.73 2.21
N ALA A 78 4.48 0.06 1.20
CA ALA A 78 5.62 -0.19 0.32
C ALA A 78 6.57 1.01 0.32
N GLU A 79 7.82 0.77 -0.06
CA GLU A 79 8.85 1.81 -0.16
C GLU A 79 8.39 2.98 -1.05
N TYR A 80 8.77 4.20 -0.70
CA TYR A 80 8.49 5.38 -1.51
C TYR A 80 9.52 5.54 -2.63
N CYS A 81 9.11 5.44 -3.89
CA CYS A 81 9.95 5.82 -5.03
C CYS A 81 9.68 7.26 -5.48
N THR A 82 10.74 8.03 -5.67
CA THR A 82 10.70 9.42 -6.20
C THR A 82 10.35 9.49 -7.69
N GLY A 83 10.36 8.36 -8.40
CA GLY A 83 9.95 8.25 -9.81
C GLY A 83 8.45 8.05 -9.97
N LYS A 84 7.77 8.97 -10.66
CA LYS A 84 6.33 8.91 -10.94
C LYS A 84 5.88 7.60 -11.61
N GLU A 85 6.76 6.91 -12.33
CA GLU A 85 6.42 5.82 -13.24
C GLU A 85 6.22 4.44 -12.57
N LEU A 86 6.83 4.20 -11.40
CA LEU A 86 6.73 2.90 -10.70
C LEU A 86 5.43 2.74 -9.90
N LEU A 87 4.84 3.84 -9.44
CA LEU A 87 3.55 3.81 -8.76
C LEU A 87 2.41 3.47 -9.74
N TYR A 88 2.48 3.93 -10.99
CA TYR A 88 1.42 3.65 -11.97
C TYR A 88 1.37 2.18 -12.38
N SER A 89 2.51 1.48 -12.50
CA SER A 89 2.53 0.07 -12.93
C SER A 89 1.85 -0.89 -11.94
N LEU A 90 1.75 -0.52 -10.66
CA LEU A 90 1.03 -1.25 -9.60
C LEU A 90 -0.43 -0.81 -9.41
N ILE A 91 -0.81 0.31 -10.03
CA ILE A 91 -2.12 0.95 -9.90
C ILE A 91 -3.03 0.62 -11.11
N ASP A 92 -2.47 0.17 -12.24
CA ASP A 92 -3.17 0.05 -13.52
C ASP A 92 -3.41 -1.40 -14.02
N ARG A 93 -3.41 -2.39 -13.12
CA ARG A 93 -3.76 -3.79 -13.44
C ARG A 93 -5.07 -4.23 -12.82
#